data_AF-A0A0E2ZN83-F1
#
_entry.id   AF-A0A0E2ZN83-F1
#
_cell.length_a   1.000
_cell.length_b   1.000
_cell.length_c   1.000
_cell.angle_alpha   90.00
_cell.angle_beta   90.00
_cell.angle_gamma   90.00
#
_symmetry.space_group_name_H-M   'P 1'
#
loop_
_entity.id
_entity.type
_entity.pdbx_description
1 polymer ?
#
loop_
_entity_poly.entity_id
_entity_poly.type
_entity_poly.pdbx_seq_one_letter_code
_entity_poly.pdbx_strand_id
1 'polypeptide(L)'
;MADNLSGQERYRHETTDVQNYTIVWLGLVILLAIVLGGFFVFGLIHLYENNQQEIESTPPKKEDIMERVPSAPYLEASSGAGLAELQEKNEDLLHSYGWVDKKRGIFHIPIKYAMELLVEKNSQTQEDMAHSKKQVSHP
;
A
#
# COMPACT_ATOMS: atom_id res chain seq x y z
N MET A 1 71.26 27.24 10.22
CA MET A 1 70.66 26.06 10.84
C MET A 1 69.19 26.38 11.06
N ALA A 2 68.31 25.66 10.36
CA ALA A 2 66.89 25.55 10.72
C ALA A 2 66.77 25.02 12.16
N ASP A 3 65.65 25.22 12.87
CA ASP A 3 64.67 24.14 13.13
C ASP A 3 63.34 24.80 13.56
N ASN A 4 62.28 24.66 12.77
CA ASN A 4 61.19 23.70 12.96
C ASN A 4 59.91 24.39 13.48
N LEU A 5 59.01 24.65 12.53
CA LEU A 5 57.58 24.83 12.70
C LEU A 5 56.91 23.43 12.82
N SER A 6 56.35 23.10 13.98
CA SER A 6 55.26 22.15 14.12
C SER A 6 54.62 22.39 15.50
N GLY A 7 53.40 22.91 15.59
CA GLY A 7 52.22 22.26 15.06
C GLY A 7 51.61 21.39 16.15
N GLN A 8 51.07 22.00 17.21
CA GLN A 8 50.07 21.36 18.05
C GLN A 8 48.99 22.39 18.42
N GLU A 9 48.00 22.46 17.52
CA GLU A 9 46.58 22.46 17.84
C GLU A 9 46.21 23.12 19.18
N ARG A 10 45.82 24.40 19.12
CA ARG A 10 44.99 24.97 20.18
C ARG A 10 43.68 24.19 20.19
N TYR A 11 43.55 23.26 21.12
CA TYR A 11 42.27 22.63 21.46
C TYR A 11 41.29 23.74 21.88
N ARG A 12 40.54 24.26 20.91
CA ARG A 12 39.32 25.02 21.17
C ARG A 12 38.32 23.99 21.68
N HIS A 13 38.28 23.82 23.00
CA HIS A 13 37.11 23.27 23.65
C HIS A 13 35.97 24.26 23.45
N GLU A 14 35.16 24.07 22.41
CA GLU A 14 33.82 24.64 22.40
C GLU A 14 32.99 23.88 23.41
N THR A 15 33.10 24.31 24.67
CA THR A 15 32.11 24.03 25.69
C THR A 15 30.89 24.89 25.38
N THR A 16 30.21 24.61 24.26
CA THR A 16 28.78 24.90 24.21
C THR A 16 28.17 23.96 25.22
N ASP A 17 28.19 24.40 26.48
CA ASP A 17 27.63 23.70 27.61
C ASP A 17 26.15 23.53 27.30
N VAL A 18 25.79 22.32 26.85
CA VAL A 18 24.41 22.01 26.49
C VAL A 18 23.67 22.04 27.80
N GLN A 19 23.05 23.20 28.08
CA GLN A 19 22.33 23.48 29.31
C GLN A 19 21.44 22.28 29.62
N ASN A 20 21.58 21.70 30.82
CA ASN A 20 20.91 20.45 31.20
C ASN A 20 19.39 20.49 30.94
N TYR A 21 18.80 21.69 31.02
CA TYR A 21 17.40 21.96 30.68
C TYR A 21 17.03 21.64 29.23
N THR A 22 17.96 21.80 28.28
CA THR A 22 17.75 21.48 26.85
C THR A 22 17.61 19.98 26.63
N ILE A 23 18.44 19.17 27.30
CA ILE A 23 18.34 17.70 27.23
C ILE A 23 17.03 17.22 27.85
N VAL A 24 16.66 17.77 29.01
CA VAL A 24 15.40 17.41 29.68
C VAL A 24 14.19 17.78 28.81
N TRP A 25 14.20 18.97 28.21
CA TRP A 25 13.12 19.42 27.32
C TRP A 25 13.05 18.59 26.04
N LEU A 26 14.19 18.28 25.41
CA LEU A 26 14.25 17.41 24.24
C LEU A 26 13.70 16.01 24.56
N GLY A 27 14.08 15.44 25.70
CA GLY A 27 13.55 14.17 26.18
C GLY A 27 12.02 14.23 26.39
N LEU A 28 11.52 15.33 26.94
CA LEU A 28 10.09 15.55 27.16
C LEU A 28 9.32 15.66 25.82
N VAL A 29 9.88 16.35 24.82
CA VAL A 29 9.28 16.44 23.48
C VAL A 29 9.27 15.09 22.78
N ILE A 30 10.36 14.32 22.85
CA ILE A 30 10.42 12.96 22.28
C ILE A 30 9.39 12.06 22.95
N LEU A 31 9.29 12.11 24.28
CA LEU A 31 8.30 11.35 25.03
C LEU A 31 6.87 11.75 24.64
N LEU A 32 6.58 13.04 24.51
CA LEU A 32 5.29 13.54 24.04
C LEU A 32 4.98 13.03 22.62
N ALA A 33 5.96 13.05 21.71
CA ALA A 33 5.80 12.58 20.34
C ALA A 33 5.51 11.08 20.28
N ILE A 34 6.15 10.27 21.12
CA ILE A 34 5.88 8.82 21.24
C ILE A 34 4.46 8.60 21.73
N VAL A 35 4.03 9.33 22.76
CA VAL A 35 2.67 9.23 23.32
C VAL A 35 1.63 9.63 22.27
N LEU A 36 1.81 10.77 21.61
CA LEU A 36 0.93 11.26 20.55
C LEU A 36 0.88 10.28 19.36
N GLY A 37 2.03 9.75 18.93
CA GLY A 37 2.10 8.75 17.88
C GLY A 37 1.38 7.46 18.26
N GLY A 38 1.54 7.00 19.50
CA GLY A 38 0.82 5.86 20.05
C GLY A 38 -0.69 6.07 20.05
N PHE A 39 -1.16 7.23 20.52
CA PHE A 39 -2.59 7.59 20.48
C PHE A 39 -3.12 7.70 19.06
N PHE A 40 -2.33 8.21 18.11
CA PHE A 40 -2.71 8.30 16.71
C PHE A 40 -2.88 6.91 16.09
N VAL A 41 -1.92 6.01 16.29
CA VAL A 41 -2.00 4.62 15.81
C VAL A 41 -3.17 3.88 16.49
N PHE A 42 -3.32 4.03 17.81
CA PHE A 42 -4.45 3.47 18.55
C PHE A 42 -5.80 3.96 18.00
N GLY A 43 -5.91 5.26 17.71
CA GLY A 43 -7.10 5.85 17.09
C GLY A 43 -7.37 5.27 15.69
N LEU A 44 -6.34 5.11 14.86
CA LEU A 44 -6.48 4.48 13.54
C LEU A 44 -6.96 3.04 13.65
N ILE A 45 -6.36 2.24 14.55
CA ILE A 45 -6.77 0.86 14.80
C ILE A 45 -8.24 0.83 15.24
N HIS A 46 -8.63 1.64 16.21
CA HIS A 46 -10.01 1.66 16.72
C HIS A 46 -11.03 2.14 15.66
N LEU A 47 -10.66 3.07 14.77
CA LEU A 47 -11.51 3.50 13.65
C LEU A 47 -11.69 2.38 12.61
N TYR A 48 -10.67 1.55 12.39
CA TYR A 48 -10.73 0.41 11.46
C TYR A 48 -11.34 -0.85 12.08
N GLU A 49 -11.13 -1.12 13.37
CA GLU A 49 -11.68 -2.27 14.09
C GLU A 49 -13.22 -2.22 14.16
N ASN A 50 -13.82 -1.03 14.22
CA ASN A 50 -15.28 -0.90 14.17
C ASN A 50 -15.89 -1.40 12.84
N ASN A 51 -15.06 -1.64 11.82
CA ASN A 51 -15.47 -2.23 10.54
C ASN A 51 -15.01 -3.69 10.36
N GLN A 52 -14.26 -4.27 11.31
CA GLN A 52 -13.59 -5.59 11.17
C GLN A 52 -13.94 -6.59 12.29
N GLN A 53 -14.71 -6.20 13.31
CA GLN A 53 -15.08 -7.05 14.46
C GLN A 53 -15.95 -8.30 14.14
N GLU A 54 -16.19 -8.63 12.87
CA GLU A 54 -16.77 -9.92 12.49
C GLU A 54 -15.69 -10.99 12.17
N ILE A 55 -14.41 -10.62 12.12
CA ILE A 55 -13.31 -11.55 11.84
C ILE A 55 -12.33 -11.47 13.03
N GLU A 56 -11.97 -12.60 13.61
CA GLU A 56 -10.93 -12.75 14.65
C GLU A 56 -11.34 -12.50 16.11
N SER A 57 -12.23 -13.33 16.63
CA SER A 57 -12.22 -13.65 18.07
C SER A 57 -11.57 -15.01 18.31
N THR A 58 -10.29 -15.02 18.73
CA THR A 58 -9.73 -15.82 19.85
C THR A 58 -8.17 -15.75 19.86
N PRO A 59 -7.53 -15.43 21.01
CA PRO A 59 -6.09 -15.12 21.07
C PRO A 59 -5.19 -16.36 21.22
N PRO A 60 -3.93 -16.38 20.73
CA PRO A 60 -3.00 -17.43 21.07
C PRO A 60 -2.39 -17.18 22.46
N LYS A 61 -2.81 -18.01 23.43
CA LYS A 61 -2.09 -18.20 24.69
C LYS A 61 -0.75 -18.88 24.38
N LYS A 62 0.35 -18.21 24.68
CA LYS A 62 1.72 -18.74 24.54
C LYS A 62 2.01 -19.75 25.65
N GLU A 63 2.04 -21.05 25.35
CA GLU A 63 2.66 -22.05 26.24
C GLU A 63 3.45 -23.10 25.43
N ASP A 64 4.74 -23.10 25.71
CA ASP A 64 5.80 -24.11 25.61
C ASP A 64 6.20 -24.74 24.26
N ILE A 65 7.52 -24.76 24.06
CA ILE A 65 8.24 -25.16 22.85
C ILE A 65 8.64 -26.62 23.02
N MET A 66 7.84 -27.57 22.52
CA MET A 66 8.34 -28.92 22.28
C MET A 66 7.99 -29.37 20.87
N GLU A 67 9.05 -29.72 20.15
CA GLU A 67 9.08 -30.39 18.85
C GLU A 67 8.54 -29.56 17.68
N ARG A 68 9.47 -28.86 17.01
CA ARG A 68 9.27 -28.28 15.68
C ARG A 68 9.18 -29.40 14.65
N VAL A 69 8.12 -30.22 14.72
CA VAL A 69 7.56 -30.84 13.54
C VAL A 69 7.08 -29.66 12.68
N PRO A 70 7.55 -29.47 11.43
CA PRO A 70 6.83 -28.58 10.55
C PRO A 70 5.43 -29.14 10.47
N SER A 71 4.48 -28.44 11.10
CA SER A 71 3.07 -28.69 10.97
C SER A 71 2.80 -29.00 9.50
N ALA A 72 2.29 -30.21 9.23
CA ALA A 72 1.86 -30.59 7.89
C ALA A 72 1.06 -29.41 7.32
N PRO A 73 1.25 -29.05 6.03
CA PRO A 73 0.67 -27.85 5.44
C PRO A 73 -0.78 -27.74 5.89
N TYR A 74 -1.07 -26.71 6.69
CA TYR A 74 -2.39 -26.53 7.27
C TYR A 74 -3.35 -26.38 6.10
N LEU A 75 -4.22 -27.36 5.91
CA LEU A 75 -5.36 -27.21 5.03
C LEU A 75 -6.22 -26.12 5.67
N GLU A 76 -6.35 -24.99 4.97
CA GLU A 76 -7.25 -23.91 5.39
C GLU A 76 -8.66 -24.50 5.55
N ALA A 77 -9.13 -24.58 6.80
CA ALA A 77 -10.35 -25.30 7.16
C ALA A 77 -11.61 -24.78 6.45
N SER A 78 -11.55 -23.57 5.91
CA SER A 78 -12.63 -22.90 5.19
C SER A 78 -12.21 -22.40 3.79
N SER A 79 -11.32 -23.11 3.09
CA SER A 79 -10.93 -22.76 1.71
C SER A 79 -12.14 -22.47 0.79
N GLY A 80 -13.28 -23.13 1.00
CA GLY A 80 -14.51 -22.88 0.23
C GLY A 80 -15.25 -21.57 0.55
N ALA A 81 -15.21 -21.08 1.80
CA ALA A 81 -15.95 -19.87 2.19
C ALA A 81 -15.29 -18.60 1.62
N GLY A 82 -13.96 -18.53 1.68
CA GLY A 82 -13.21 -17.43 1.05
C GLY A 82 -13.32 -17.43 -0.47
N LEU A 83 -13.47 -18.60 -1.10
CA LEU A 83 -13.66 -18.70 -2.55
C LEU A 83 -15.02 -18.16 -3.00
N ALA A 84 -16.10 -18.45 -2.27
CA ALA A 84 -17.44 -17.95 -2.62
C ALA A 84 -17.52 -16.42 -2.52
N GLU A 85 -16.98 -15.85 -1.44
CA GLU A 85 -16.93 -14.39 -1.26
C GLU A 85 -16.05 -13.71 -2.32
N LEU A 86 -14.91 -14.32 -2.67
CA LEU A 86 -14.05 -13.84 -3.74
C LEU A 86 -14.75 -13.93 -5.11
N GLN A 87 -15.51 -14.99 -5.35
CA GLN A 87 -16.27 -15.16 -6.57
C GLN A 87 -17.37 -14.11 -6.70
N GLU A 88 -18.12 -13.84 -5.62
CA GLU A 88 -19.14 -12.79 -5.58
C GLU A 88 -18.53 -11.41 -5.87
N LYS A 89 -17.43 -11.06 -5.20
CA LYS A 89 -16.71 -9.81 -5.45
C LYS A 89 -16.24 -9.67 -6.89
N ASN A 90 -15.76 -10.76 -7.50
CA ASN A 90 -15.32 -10.75 -8.88
C ASN A 90 -16.49 -10.58 -9.85
N GLU A 91 -17.60 -11.29 -9.63
CA GLU A 91 -18.82 -11.13 -10.44
C GLU A 91 -19.32 -9.68 -10.39
N ASP A 92 -19.37 -9.08 -9.19
CA ASP A 92 -19.78 -7.68 -9.04
C ASP A 92 -18.86 -6.72 -9.81
N LEU A 93 -17.55 -6.92 -9.78
CA LEU A 93 -16.60 -6.10 -10.54
C LEU A 93 -16.78 -6.26 -12.06
N LEU A 94 -17.11 -7.47 -12.54
CA LEU A 94 -17.30 -7.75 -13.97
C LEU A 94 -18.57 -7.10 -14.53
N HIS A 95 -19.64 -7.00 -13.72
CA HIS A 95 -20.96 -6.55 -14.19
C HIS A 95 -21.30 -5.11 -13.80
N SER A 96 -20.47 -4.45 -12.99
CA SER A 96 -20.73 -3.10 -12.52
C SER A 96 -19.83 -2.04 -13.18
N TYR A 97 -20.20 -0.78 -12.94
CA TYR A 97 -19.37 0.38 -13.24
C TYR A 97 -18.61 0.81 -11.99
N GLY A 98 -17.43 1.37 -12.20
CA GLY A 98 -16.66 1.90 -11.09
C GLY A 98 -15.36 2.56 -11.52
N TRP A 99 -14.62 3.03 -10.52
CA TRP A 99 -13.39 3.76 -10.74
C TRP A 99 -12.19 2.86 -10.54
N VAL A 100 -11.28 2.83 -11.52
CA VAL A 100 -9.96 2.19 -11.39
C VAL A 100 -8.97 3.19 -10.81
N ASP A 101 -8.95 4.41 -11.36
CA ASP A 101 -8.17 5.53 -10.83
C ASP A 101 -8.93 6.84 -11.03
N LYS A 102 -9.53 7.33 -9.94
CA LYS A 102 -10.30 8.59 -9.92
C LYS A 102 -9.45 9.81 -10.27
N LYS A 103 -8.17 9.82 -9.87
CA LYS A 103 -7.29 10.99 -10.10
C LYS A 103 -6.92 11.12 -11.56
N ARG A 104 -6.76 9.98 -12.24
CA ARG A 104 -6.44 9.91 -13.67
C ARG A 104 -7.67 9.85 -14.57
N GLY A 105 -8.87 9.83 -13.98
CA GLY A 105 -10.13 9.75 -14.73
C GLY A 105 -10.38 8.39 -15.40
N ILE A 106 -9.77 7.31 -14.90
CA ILE A 106 -9.90 5.97 -15.46
C ILE A 106 -11.02 5.23 -14.74
N PHE A 107 -12.07 4.88 -15.47
CA PHE A 107 -13.21 4.08 -15.00
C PHE A 107 -13.26 2.72 -15.70
N HIS A 108 -13.78 1.70 -15.01
CA HIS A 108 -14.13 0.42 -15.62
C HIS A 108 -15.60 0.44 -16.03
N ILE A 109 -15.89 -0.32 -17.08
CA ILE A 109 -17.24 -0.56 -17.60
C ILE A 109 -17.55 -2.05 -17.47
N PRO A 110 -18.84 -2.45 -17.39
CA PRO A 110 -19.22 -3.85 -17.38
C PRO A 110 -18.65 -4.59 -18.59
N ILE A 111 -18.15 -5.81 -18.38
CA ILE A 111 -17.41 -6.57 -19.39
C ILE A 111 -18.22 -6.81 -20.66
N LYS A 112 -19.54 -7.02 -20.52
CA LYS A 112 -20.45 -7.19 -21.66
C LYS A 112 -20.43 -5.97 -22.57
N TYR A 113 -20.50 -4.78 -21.99
CA TYR A 113 -20.47 -3.52 -22.74
C TYR A 113 -19.09 -3.27 -23.35
N ALA A 114 -18.01 -3.61 -22.64
CA ALA A 114 -16.65 -3.54 -23.19
C ALA A 114 -16.49 -4.40 -24.45
N MET A 115 -17.03 -5.63 -24.45
CA MET A 115 -17.00 -6.51 -25.61
C MET A 115 -17.79 -5.95 -26.79
N GLU A 116 -18.98 -5.40 -26.54
CA GLU A 116 -19.81 -4.75 -27.58
C GLU A 116 -19.07 -3.59 -28.25
N LEU A 117 -18.47 -2.69 -27.46
CA LEU A 117 -17.68 -1.57 -27.97
C LEU A 117 -16.44 -2.02 -28.76
N LEU A 118 -15.79 -3.10 -28.32
CA LEU A 118 -14.63 -3.67 -29.03
C LEU A 118 -15.00 -4.20 -30.41
N VAL A 119 -16.15 -4.88 -30.51
CA VAL A 119 -16.65 -5.39 -31.79
C VAL A 119 -17.00 -4.23 -32.72
N GLU A 120 -17.76 -3.24 -32.24
CA GLU A 120 -18.17 -2.07 -33.02
C GLU A 120 -16.97 -1.27 -33.56
N LYS A 121 -15.96 -1.03 -32.71
CA LYS A 121 -14.75 -0.32 -33.10
C LYS A 121 -13.97 -1.08 -34.18
N ASN A 122 -13.88 -2.40 -34.05
CA ASN A 122 -13.18 -3.23 -35.03
C ASN A 122 -13.91 -3.30 -36.38
N SER A 123 -15.26 -3.24 -36.40
CA SER A 123 -16.00 -3.16 -37.66
C SER A 123 -15.84 -1.80 -38.34
N GLN A 124 -15.90 -0.69 -37.59
CA GLN A 124 -15.68 0.66 -38.13
C GLN A 124 -14.28 0.80 -38.74
N THR A 125 -13.26 0.30 -38.04
CA THR A 125 -11.87 0.33 -38.52
C THR A 125 -11.71 -0.40 -39.85
N GLN A 126 -12.45 -1.51 -40.07
CA GLN A 126 -12.41 -2.25 -41.34
C GLN A 126 -13.12 -1.50 -42.48
N GLU A 127 -14.25 -0.85 -42.20
CA GLU A 127 -14.97 -0.04 -43.18
C GLU A 127 -14.15 1.17 -43.64
N ASP A 128 -13.49 1.88 -42.71
CA ASP A 128 -12.63 3.03 -43.02
C ASP A 128 -11.45 2.64 -43.94
N MET A 129 -10.83 1.49 -43.67
CA MET A 129 -9.75 0.96 -44.52
C MET A 129 -10.25 0.56 -45.92
N ALA A 130 -11.47 0.05 -46.04
CA ALA A 130 -12.08 -0.31 -47.32
C ALA A 130 -12.43 0.94 -48.16
N HIS A 131 -12.94 2.00 -47.51
CA HIS A 131 -13.24 3.27 -48.17
C HIS A 131 -11.98 4.02 -48.62
N SER A 132 -10.93 4.05 -47.79
CA SER A 132 -9.64 4.66 -48.14
C SER A 132 -8.99 3.97 -49.36
N LYS A 133 -9.03 2.63 -49.43
CA LYS A 133 -8.44 1.89 -50.56
C LYS A 133 -9.13 2.14 -51.90
N LYS A 134 -10.45 2.35 -51.92
CA LYS A 134 -11.21 2.68 -53.14
C LYS A 134 -10.91 4.09 -53.66
N GLN A 135 -10.58 5.02 -52.77
CA GLN A 135 -10.34 6.41 -53.15
C GLN A 135 -8.93 6.63 -53.74
N VAL A 136 -7.98 5.74 -53.43
CA VAL A 136 -6.59 5.79 -53.94
C VAL A 136 -6.44 5.10 -55.31
N SER A 137 -7.44 4.36 -55.79
CA SER A 137 -7.37 3.58 -57.06
C SER A 137 -8.00 4.26 -58.29
N HIS A 138 -8.30 5.55 -58.26
CA HIS A 138 -8.73 6.32 -59.45
C HIS A 138 -7.80 7.51 -59.72
N PRO A 139 -6.78 7.34 -60.58
CA PRO A 139 -6.25 8.38 -61.45
C PRO A 139 -7.02 8.47 -62.77
#